data_AF-A0A351ZBX8-F1
#
_entry.id   AF-A0A351ZBX8-F1
#
_cell.length_a   1.000
_cell.length_b   1.000
_cell.length_c   1.000
_cell.angle_alpha   90.00
_cell.angle_beta   90.00
_cell.angle_gamma   90.00
#
_symmetry.space_group_name_H-M   'P 1'
#
loop_
_entity.id
_entity.type
_entity.pdbx_description
1 polymer ?
#
loop_
_entity_poly.entity_id
_entity_poly.type
_entity_poly.pdbx_seq_one_letter_code
_entity_poly.pdbx_strand_id
1 'polypeptide(L)'
;MSHTNPPEPVACPDRPDRHFQPVPPESLGALAKPLTLREKAWNNGALRKTALLVLLGILWEGYARIINNPLLVPTFSSTVQAFSEGFASGVLPNRVAYSVRVLLMGYAAGIGLAALLTAFSVVSRFGTDLLETLSSMFNPLPAIALLPLALLWFGLGNPSLIFVMVHSVLWPVALNTHSGFT
;
A
#
# COMPACT_ATOMS: atom_id res chain seq x y z
N MET A 1 -41.98 37.09 59.72
CA MET A 1 -41.57 36.27 58.57
C MET A 1 -40.22 35.66 58.90
N SER A 2 -40.25 34.40 59.32
CA SER A 2 -39.11 33.61 59.77
C SER A 2 -38.31 33.10 58.58
N HIS A 3 -37.14 33.70 58.34
CA HIS A 3 -36.18 33.24 57.35
C HIS A 3 -35.47 31.98 57.88
N THR A 4 -35.80 30.82 57.30
CA THR A 4 -35.13 29.55 57.55
C THR A 4 -33.77 29.53 56.83
N ASN A 5 -32.68 29.42 57.60
CA ASN A 5 -31.33 29.21 57.05
C ASN A 5 -31.28 27.90 56.22
N PRO A 6 -30.54 27.87 55.10
CA PRO A 6 -30.32 26.65 54.36
C PRO A 6 -29.52 25.63 55.20
N PRO A 7 -29.76 24.32 55.02
CA PRO A 7 -29.05 23.29 55.76
C PRO A 7 -27.55 23.30 55.40
N GLU A 8 -26.69 23.20 56.42
CA GLU A 8 -25.25 23.12 56.25
C GLU A 8 -24.87 21.91 55.37
N PRO A 9 -23.92 22.06 54.43
CA PRO A 9 -23.49 20.95 53.59
C PRO A 9 -22.88 19.83 54.45
N VAL A 10 -23.44 18.63 54.33
CA VAL A 10 -22.94 17.42 55.01
C VAL A 10 -21.47 17.23 54.63
N ALA A 11 -20.57 17.41 55.59
CA ALA A 11 -19.16 17.12 55.40
C ALA A 11 -19.01 15.64 55.03
N CYS A 12 -18.47 15.35 53.84
CA CYS A 12 -18.16 13.98 53.44
C CYS A 12 -17.24 13.36 54.52
N PRO A 13 -17.53 12.14 55.01
CA PRO A 13 -16.62 11.47 55.93
C PRO A 13 -15.26 11.34 55.26
N ASP A 14 -14.22 11.78 55.97
CA ASP A 14 -12.84 11.76 55.52
C ASP A 14 -12.47 10.33 55.10
N ARG A 15 -12.42 10.10 53.79
CA ARG A 15 -12.14 8.78 53.23
C ARG A 15 -10.63 8.63 53.35
N PRO A 16 -10.11 7.67 54.15
CA PRO A 16 -8.67 7.46 54.25
C PRO A 16 -8.13 7.19 52.85
N ASP A 17 -7.35 8.13 52.36
CA ASP A 17 -6.56 8.08 51.15
C ASP A 17 -5.52 6.98 51.34
N ARG A 18 -5.93 5.75 51.00
CA ARG A 18 -5.01 4.63 50.94
C ARG A 18 -4.04 4.86 49.79
N HIS A 19 -2.96 5.56 50.09
CA HIS A 19 -1.79 5.63 49.24
C HIS A 19 -1.17 4.23 49.18
N PHE A 20 -1.48 3.49 48.12
CA PHE A 20 -0.70 2.32 47.77
C PHE A 20 0.69 2.81 47.43
N GLN A 21 1.66 2.56 48.32
CA GLN A 21 3.06 2.78 47.96
C GLN A 21 3.35 1.93 46.72
N PRO A 22 3.87 2.52 45.63
CA PRO A 22 4.30 1.74 44.48
C PRO A 22 5.34 0.74 44.98
N VAL A 23 4.99 -0.54 44.89
CA VAL A 23 5.88 -1.64 45.26
C VAL A 23 7.19 -1.46 44.47
N PRO A 24 8.34 -1.27 45.14
CA PRO A 24 9.56 -0.89 44.45
C PRO A 24 9.96 -1.98 43.45
N PRO A 25 10.43 -1.60 42.24
CA PRO A 25 10.63 -2.54 41.13
C PRO A 25 11.62 -3.67 41.45
N GLU A 26 12.47 -3.50 42.45
CA GLU A 26 13.35 -4.52 43.01
C GLU A 26 12.59 -5.71 43.64
N SER A 27 11.43 -5.48 44.25
CA SER A 27 10.56 -6.53 44.79
C SER A 27 9.69 -7.22 43.71
N LEU A 28 9.55 -6.60 42.54
CA LEU A 28 8.96 -7.20 41.34
C LEU A 28 9.97 -8.05 40.53
N GLY A 29 11.27 -7.94 40.84
CA GLY A 29 12.36 -8.63 40.12
C GLY A 29 12.28 -10.16 40.17
N ALA A 30 11.61 -10.73 41.17
CA ALA A 30 11.40 -12.18 41.29
C ALA A 30 10.22 -12.73 40.47
N LEU A 31 9.37 -11.85 39.91
CA LEU A 31 8.19 -12.22 39.12
C LEU A 31 8.40 -12.12 37.61
N ALA A 32 9.61 -11.73 37.16
CA ALA A 32 10.02 -11.90 35.78
C ALA A 32 10.23 -13.39 35.49
N LYS A 33 9.14 -14.16 35.39
CA LYS A 33 9.17 -15.53 34.89
C LYS A 33 9.85 -15.47 33.52
N PRO A 34 11.03 -16.08 33.32
CA PRO A 34 11.66 -16.09 32.01
C PRO A 34 10.66 -16.73 31.04
N LEU A 35 10.30 -15.98 30.00
CA LEU A 35 9.35 -16.46 28.99
C LEU A 35 9.83 -17.82 28.49
N THR A 36 8.92 -18.79 28.53
CA THR A 36 9.20 -20.15 28.07
C THR A 36 9.59 -20.09 26.59
N LEU A 37 10.56 -20.89 26.14
CA LEU A 37 11.06 -20.84 24.74
C LEU A 37 9.92 -20.94 23.69
N ARG A 38 8.85 -21.70 24.01
CA ARG A 38 7.64 -21.84 23.20
C ARG A 38 6.82 -20.54 23.11
N GLU A 39 6.70 -19.80 24.22
CA GLU A 39 6.01 -18.51 24.26
C GLU A 39 6.82 -17.43 23.54
N LYS A 40 8.15 -17.44 23.69
CA LYS A 40 9.05 -16.55 22.96
C LYS A 40 9.04 -16.81 21.45
N ALA A 41 8.94 -18.08 21.03
CA ALA A 41 8.80 -18.46 19.63
C ALA A 41 7.43 -18.05 19.05
N TRP A 42 6.35 -18.23 19.80
CA TRP A 42 4.99 -17.88 19.36
C TRP A 42 4.76 -16.36 19.32
N ASN A 43 5.39 -15.62 20.22
CA ASN A 43 5.31 -14.16 20.25
C ASN A 43 6.21 -13.48 19.18
N ASN A 44 7.07 -14.24 18.52
CA ASN A 44 7.88 -13.72 17.42
C ASN A 44 7.06 -13.67 16.13
N GLY A 45 6.71 -12.46 15.71
CA GLY A 45 5.94 -12.21 14.49
C GLY A 45 6.60 -12.77 13.22
N ALA A 46 7.93 -12.84 13.16
CA ALA A 46 8.64 -13.42 12.02
C ALA A 46 8.42 -14.94 11.95
N LEU A 47 8.59 -15.67 13.06
CA LEU A 47 8.38 -17.12 13.11
C LEU A 47 6.95 -17.50 12.74
N ARG A 48 5.95 -16.78 13.27
CA ARG A 48 4.54 -17.02 12.92
C ARG A 48 4.28 -16.80 11.43
N LYS A 49 4.80 -15.72 10.83
CA LYS A 49 4.66 -15.44 9.40
C LYS A 49 5.35 -16.50 8.54
N THR A 50 6.56 -16.91 8.90
CA THR A 50 7.29 -17.97 8.21
C THR A 50 6.53 -19.30 8.29
N ALA A 51 6.01 -19.66 9.47
CA ALA A 51 5.22 -20.88 9.64
C ALA A 51 3.95 -20.86 8.76
N LEU A 52 3.26 -19.72 8.67
CA LEU A 52 2.11 -19.56 7.78
C LEU A 52 2.48 -19.73 6.30
N LEU A 53 3.60 -19.15 5.85
CA LEU A 53 4.07 -19.29 4.47
C LEU A 53 4.47 -20.74 4.15
N VAL A 54 5.15 -21.42 5.08
CA VAL A 54 5.52 -22.82 4.93
C VAL A 54 4.26 -23.70 4.87
N LEU A 55 3.30 -23.48 5.76
CA LEU A 55 2.02 -24.18 5.75
C LEU A 55 1.30 -23.99 4.41
N LEU A 56 1.24 -22.75 3.90
CA LEU A 56 0.64 -22.46 2.60
C LEU A 56 1.37 -23.18 1.45
N GLY A 57 2.71 -23.20 1.46
CA GLY A 57 3.50 -23.93 0.47
C GLY A 57 3.25 -25.44 0.51
N ILE A 58 3.11 -26.03 1.69
CA ILE A 58 2.77 -27.45 1.86
C ILE A 58 1.36 -27.73 1.36
N LEU A 59 0.38 -26.88 1.69
CA LEU A 59 -1.00 -27.03 1.22
C LEU A 59 -1.08 -26.91 -0.31
N TRP A 60 -0.35 -25.97 -0.91
CA TRP A 60 -0.25 -25.85 -2.37
C TRP A 60 0.40 -27.09 -2.98
N GLU A 61 1.55 -27.52 -2.48
CA GLU A 61 2.23 -28.73 -2.96
C GLU A 61 1.31 -29.97 -2.89
N GLY A 62 0.61 -30.14 -1.76
CA GLY A 62 -0.37 -31.21 -1.56
C GLY A 62 -1.52 -31.13 -2.56
N TYR A 63 -2.10 -29.93 -2.73
CA TYR A 63 -3.20 -29.71 -3.68
C TYR A 63 -2.79 -29.98 -5.14
N ALA A 64 -1.62 -29.48 -5.55
CA ALA A 64 -1.09 -29.71 -6.89
C ALA A 64 -0.82 -31.20 -7.16
N ARG A 65 -0.29 -31.93 -6.16
CA ARG A 65 -0.08 -33.38 -6.26
C ARG A 65 -1.38 -34.17 -6.33
N ILE A 66 -2.44 -33.72 -5.65
CA ILE A 66 -3.77 -34.36 -5.70
C ILE A 66 -4.39 -34.18 -7.09
N ILE A 67 -4.31 -32.98 -7.67
CA ILE A 67 -4.85 -32.73 -9.02
C ILE A 67 -4.07 -33.49 -10.09
N ASN A 68 -2.76 -33.69 -9.87
CA ASN A 68 -1.88 -34.45 -10.74
C ASN A 68 -1.93 -34.00 -12.22
N ASN A 69 -2.18 -32.70 -12.43
CA ASN A 69 -2.20 -32.09 -13.74
C ASN A 69 -1.32 -30.82 -13.73
N PRO A 70 -0.03 -30.95 -14.14
CA PRO A 70 0.93 -29.86 -14.10
C PRO A 70 0.55 -28.65 -14.97
N LEU A 71 -0.34 -28.81 -15.95
CA LEU A 71 -0.82 -27.72 -16.81
C LEU A 71 -1.88 -26.85 -16.12
N LEU A 72 -2.65 -27.43 -15.20
CA LEU A 72 -3.65 -26.69 -14.43
C LEU A 72 -3.04 -26.05 -13.18
N VAL A 73 -2.22 -26.82 -12.46
CA VAL A 73 -1.60 -26.35 -11.21
C VAL A 73 -0.20 -26.95 -11.10
N PRO A 74 0.86 -26.19 -11.42
CA PRO A 74 2.21 -26.64 -11.17
C PRO A 74 2.45 -26.82 -9.66
N THR A 75 3.33 -27.77 -9.31
CA THR A 75 3.76 -27.97 -7.93
C THR A 75 4.51 -26.75 -7.42
N PHE A 76 4.53 -26.55 -6.10
CA PHE A 76 5.29 -25.47 -5.50
C PHE A 76 6.78 -25.64 -5.81
N SER A 77 7.28 -26.87 -5.73
CA SER A 77 8.68 -27.19 -6.04
C SER A 77 9.06 -26.83 -7.49
N SER A 78 8.21 -27.15 -8.48
CA SER A 78 8.52 -26.82 -9.87
C SER A 78 8.46 -25.32 -10.14
N THR A 79 7.55 -24.62 -9.45
CA THR A 79 7.45 -23.15 -9.54
C THR A 79 8.70 -22.47 -8.97
N VAL A 80 9.20 -22.93 -7.82
CA VAL A 80 10.45 -22.42 -7.23
C VAL A 80 11.64 -22.70 -8.12
N GLN A 81 11.73 -23.91 -8.69
CA GLN A 81 12.78 -24.27 -9.63
C GLN A 81 12.76 -23.37 -10.88
N ALA A 82 11.61 -23.24 -11.53
CA ALA A 82 11.44 -22.39 -12.71
C ALA A 82 11.75 -20.92 -12.42
N PHE A 83 11.41 -20.43 -11.22
CA PHE A 83 11.79 -19.08 -10.79
C PHE A 83 13.31 -18.93 -10.67
N SER A 84 13.98 -19.90 -10.02
CA SER A 84 15.44 -19.88 -9.86
C SER A 84 16.18 -19.97 -11.20
N GLU A 85 15.72 -20.84 -12.11
CA GLU A 85 16.26 -21.00 -13.46
C GLU A 85 16.00 -19.74 -14.30
N GLY A 86 14.81 -19.17 -14.22
CA GLY A 86 14.45 -17.91 -14.88
C GLY A 86 15.29 -16.73 -14.41
N PHE A 87 15.69 -16.72 -13.13
CA PHE A 87 16.56 -15.70 -12.57
C PHE A 87 18.02 -15.93 -12.99
N ALA A 88 18.53 -17.16 -12.88
CA ALA A 88 19.88 -17.54 -13.26
C ALA A 88 20.15 -17.39 -14.76
N SER A 89 19.16 -17.68 -15.61
CA SER A 89 19.23 -17.49 -17.06
C SER A 89 19.17 -16.02 -17.49
N GLY A 90 18.89 -15.09 -16.58
CA GLY A 90 18.74 -13.67 -16.88
C GLY A 90 17.44 -13.30 -17.59
N VAL A 91 16.60 -14.27 -17.96
CA VAL A 91 15.32 -14.02 -18.65
C VAL A 91 14.38 -13.19 -17.79
N LEU A 92 14.21 -13.54 -16.51
CA LEU A 92 13.36 -12.81 -15.58
C LEU A 92 13.88 -11.39 -15.31
N PRO A 93 15.14 -11.17 -14.90
CA PRO A 93 15.70 -9.83 -14.74
C PRO A 93 15.56 -8.95 -15.99
N ASN A 94 15.83 -9.50 -17.19
CA ASN A 94 15.72 -8.73 -18.43
C ASN A 94 14.29 -8.31 -18.73
N ARG A 95 13.30 -9.18 -18.49
CA ARG A 95 11.88 -8.85 -18.64
C ARG A 95 11.44 -7.80 -17.64
N VAL A 96 11.86 -7.92 -16.37
CA VAL A 96 11.58 -6.92 -15.33
C VAL A 96 12.19 -5.58 -15.70
N ALA A 97 13.47 -5.55 -16.10
CA ALA A 97 14.16 -4.33 -16.51
C ALA A 97 13.47 -3.67 -17.71
N TYR A 98 13.01 -4.46 -18.69
CA TYR A 98 12.24 -3.96 -19.81
C TYR A 98 10.91 -3.33 -19.35
N SER A 99 10.12 -4.04 -18.54
CA SER A 99 8.85 -3.50 -18.00
C SER A 99 9.07 -2.21 -17.21
N VAL A 100 10.09 -2.17 -16.35
CA VAL A 100 10.46 -0.97 -15.59
C VAL A 100 10.85 0.17 -16.52
N ARG A 101 11.63 -0.09 -17.58
CA ARG A 101 12.00 0.93 -18.57
C ARG A 101 10.78 1.55 -19.25
N VAL A 102 9.83 0.73 -19.71
CA VAL A 102 8.62 1.22 -20.37
C VAL A 102 7.74 2.01 -19.38
N LEU A 103 7.64 1.53 -18.14
CA LEU A 103 6.93 2.24 -17.06
C LEU A 103 7.56 3.61 -16.78
N LEU A 104 8.88 3.67 -16.63
CA LEU A 104 9.61 4.92 -16.39
C LEU A 104 9.48 5.89 -17.57
N MET A 105 9.50 5.40 -18.81
CA MET A 105 9.27 6.23 -19.99
C MET A 105 7.89 6.88 -19.99
N GLY A 106 6.83 6.08 -19.76
CA GLY A 106 5.46 6.60 -19.67
C GLY A 106 5.27 7.56 -18.51
N TYR A 107 5.82 7.23 -17.34
CA TYR A 107 5.76 8.07 -16.14
C TYR A 107 6.49 9.40 -16.32
N ALA A 108 7.71 9.38 -16.84
CA ALA A 108 8.50 10.59 -17.09
C ALA A 108 7.84 11.51 -18.13
N ALA A 109 7.31 10.93 -19.21
CA ALA A 109 6.55 11.69 -20.21
C ALA A 109 5.26 12.28 -19.61
N GLY A 110 4.54 11.51 -18.79
CA GLY A 110 3.32 11.94 -18.11
C GLY A 110 3.56 13.09 -17.13
N ILE A 111 4.58 12.99 -16.27
CA ILE A 111 4.98 14.07 -15.37
C ILE A 111 5.43 15.30 -16.16
N GLY A 112 6.27 15.12 -17.18
CA GLY A 112 6.74 16.24 -17.99
C GLY A 112 5.58 17.02 -18.60
N LEU A 113 4.60 16.30 -19.18
CA LEU A 113 3.42 16.92 -19.77
C LEU A 113 2.50 17.55 -18.72
N ALA A 114 2.32 16.91 -17.54
CA ALA A 114 1.53 17.46 -16.44
C ALA A 114 2.16 18.75 -15.87
N ALA A 115 3.49 18.77 -15.71
CA ALA A 115 4.23 19.92 -15.24
C ALA A 115 4.12 21.08 -16.24
N LEU A 116 4.26 20.82 -17.54
CA LEU A 116 4.08 21.82 -18.58
C LEU A 116 2.65 22.39 -18.59
N LEU A 117 1.64 21.51 -18.51
CA LEU A 117 0.24 21.90 -18.51
C LEU A 117 -0.11 22.73 -17.26
N THR A 118 0.40 22.32 -16.09
CA THR A 118 0.17 23.04 -14.83
C THR A 118 0.91 24.37 -14.81
N ALA A 119 2.16 24.41 -15.27
CA ALA A 119 2.89 25.67 -15.40
C ALA A 119 2.14 26.65 -16.31
N PHE A 120 1.65 26.19 -17.46
CA PHE A 120 0.82 26.99 -18.35
C PHE A 120 -0.48 27.46 -17.69
N SER A 121 -1.11 26.62 -16.87
CA SER A 121 -2.29 26.93 -16.07
C SER A 121 -2.06 28.06 -15.07
N VAL A 122 -0.90 28.08 -14.42
CA VAL A 122 -0.58 29.06 -13.37
C VAL A 122 -0.34 30.46 -13.94
N VAL A 123 0.26 30.58 -15.13
CA VAL A 123 0.54 31.89 -15.76
C VAL A 123 -0.60 32.43 -16.63
N SER A 124 -1.67 31.66 -16.89
CA SER A 124 -2.74 32.08 -17.80
C SER A 124 -4.13 31.62 -17.34
N ARG A 125 -5.09 32.55 -17.35
CA ARG A 125 -6.52 32.24 -17.07
C ARG A 125 -7.07 31.16 -18.01
N PHE A 126 -6.71 31.23 -19.29
CA PHE A 126 -7.11 30.21 -20.27
C PHE A 126 -6.53 28.83 -19.92
N GLY A 127 -5.31 28.80 -19.38
CA GLY A 127 -4.69 27.55 -18.95
C GLY A 127 -5.42 26.93 -17.76
N THR A 128 -5.87 27.76 -16.81
CA THR A 128 -6.72 27.32 -15.69
C THR A 128 -8.02 26.70 -16.17
N ASP A 129 -8.78 27.42 -17.00
CA ASP A 129 -10.06 26.94 -17.54
C ASP A 129 -9.88 25.65 -18.34
N LEU A 130 -8.80 25.56 -19.14
CA LEU A 130 -8.47 24.38 -19.92
C LEU A 130 -8.14 23.18 -19.02
N LEU A 131 -7.28 23.37 -18.02
CA LEU A 131 -6.88 22.30 -17.12
C LEU A 131 -8.05 21.77 -16.32
N GLU A 132 -8.90 22.65 -15.78
CA GLU A 132 -10.12 22.27 -15.04
C GLU A 132 -11.08 21.49 -15.93
N THR A 133 -11.35 21.99 -17.14
CA THR A 133 -12.26 21.34 -18.09
C THR A 133 -11.74 19.96 -18.49
N LEU A 134 -10.49 19.87 -18.98
CA LEU A 134 -9.92 18.60 -19.43
C LEU A 134 -9.82 17.60 -18.28
N SER A 135 -9.37 18.03 -17.10
CA SER A 135 -9.25 17.14 -15.96
C SER A 135 -10.61 16.63 -15.50
N SER A 136 -11.66 17.46 -15.52
CA SER A 136 -13.02 17.01 -15.17
C SER A 136 -13.56 15.95 -16.14
N MET A 137 -13.20 16.03 -17.42
CA MET A 137 -13.63 15.09 -18.46
C MET A 137 -12.82 13.79 -18.46
N PHE A 138 -11.50 13.90 -18.29
CA PHE A 138 -10.58 12.78 -18.49
C PHE A 138 -10.18 12.06 -17.21
N ASN A 139 -10.17 12.73 -16.05
CA ASN A 139 -9.83 12.08 -14.77
C ASN A 139 -10.79 10.92 -14.40
N PRO A 140 -12.11 11.00 -14.65
CA PRO A 140 -13.01 9.88 -14.37
C PRO A 140 -12.86 8.72 -15.37
N LEU A 141 -12.20 8.93 -16.51
CA LEU A 141 -12.07 7.90 -17.55
C LEU A 141 -10.98 6.89 -17.14
N PRO A 142 -11.33 5.60 -16.96
CA PRO A 142 -10.33 4.59 -16.65
C PRO A 142 -9.35 4.47 -17.83
N ALA A 143 -8.05 4.56 -17.58
CA ALA A 143 -7.05 4.51 -18.65
C ALA A 143 -7.10 3.20 -19.45
N ILE A 144 -7.51 2.08 -18.82
CA ILE A 144 -7.73 0.80 -19.50
C ILE A 144 -8.79 0.88 -20.62
N ALA A 145 -9.77 1.79 -20.50
CA ALA A 145 -10.78 2.02 -21.53
C ALA A 145 -10.21 2.68 -22.79
N LEU A 146 -9.07 3.36 -22.68
CA LEU A 146 -8.35 3.95 -23.81
C LEU A 146 -7.42 2.97 -24.50
N LEU A 147 -7.18 1.79 -23.90
CA LEU A 147 -6.27 0.79 -24.45
C LEU A 147 -6.66 0.36 -25.88
N PRO A 148 -7.94 0.06 -26.20
CA PRO A 148 -8.32 -0.31 -27.57
C PRO A 148 -8.04 0.81 -28.58
N LEU A 149 -8.30 2.06 -28.22
CA LEU A 149 -8.03 3.21 -29.07
C LEU A 149 -6.53 3.45 -29.27
N ALA A 150 -5.75 3.30 -28.19
CA ALA A 150 -4.29 3.37 -28.26
C ALA A 150 -3.71 2.27 -29.15
N LEU A 151 -4.28 1.06 -29.10
CA LEU A 151 -3.92 -0.03 -30.01
C LEU A 151 -4.28 0.28 -31.47
N LEU A 152 -5.41 0.95 -31.74
CA LEU A 152 -5.79 1.33 -33.10
C LEU A 152 -4.87 2.42 -33.67
N TRP A 153 -4.47 3.41 -32.89
CA TRP A 153 -3.59 4.48 -33.37
C TRP A 153 -2.12 4.09 -33.42
N PHE A 154 -1.62 3.44 -32.38
CA PHE A 154 -0.19 3.19 -32.22
C PHE A 154 0.20 1.72 -32.47
N GLY A 155 -0.78 0.83 -32.64
CA GLY A 155 -0.54 -0.60 -32.82
C GLY A 155 -0.26 -1.35 -31.51
N LEU A 156 0.10 -2.62 -31.68
CA LEU A 156 0.55 -3.50 -30.60
C LEU A 156 1.99 -3.15 -30.21
N GLY A 157 2.23 -2.82 -28.94
CA GLY A 157 3.59 -2.66 -28.41
C GLY A 157 3.71 -1.56 -27.35
N ASN A 158 4.93 -1.06 -27.18
CA ASN A 158 5.23 -0.05 -26.17
C ASN A 158 4.52 1.29 -26.38
N PRO A 159 4.38 1.82 -27.61
CA PRO A 159 3.76 3.14 -27.80
C PRO A 159 2.33 3.23 -27.26
N SER A 160 1.51 2.19 -27.44
CA SER A 160 0.14 2.16 -26.91
C SER A 160 0.11 2.07 -25.38
N LEU A 161 1.00 1.28 -24.77
CA LEU A 161 1.16 1.23 -23.32
C LEU A 161 1.61 2.57 -22.73
N ILE A 162 2.58 3.22 -23.38
CA ILE A 162 3.11 4.52 -22.96
C ILE A 162 2.00 5.58 -23.02
N PHE A 163 1.18 5.62 -24.07
CA PHE A 163 0.05 6.54 -24.17
C PHE A 163 -0.94 6.38 -23.01
N VAL A 164 -1.33 5.15 -22.70
CA VAL A 164 -2.25 4.83 -21.60
C VAL A 164 -1.63 5.22 -20.24
N MET A 165 -0.33 5.00 -20.05
CA MET A 165 0.38 5.40 -18.84
C MET A 165 0.48 6.91 -18.68
N VAL A 166 0.79 7.64 -19.76
CA VAL A 166 0.80 9.11 -19.77
C VAL A 166 -0.56 9.63 -19.32
N HIS A 167 -1.65 9.15 -19.91
CA HIS A 167 -3.01 9.56 -19.51
C HIS A 167 -3.31 9.28 -18.03
N SER A 168 -2.89 8.11 -17.52
CA SER A 168 -3.10 7.70 -16.12
C SER A 168 -2.40 8.62 -15.12
N VAL A 169 -1.22 9.14 -15.49
CA VAL A 169 -0.38 9.96 -14.61
C VAL A 169 -0.68 11.44 -14.78
N LEU A 170 -1.03 11.87 -16.00
CA LEU A 170 -1.19 13.27 -16.37
C LEU A 170 -2.18 14.01 -15.46
N TRP A 171 -3.43 13.53 -15.38
CA TRP A 171 -4.51 14.27 -14.71
C TRP A 171 -4.34 14.31 -13.20
N PRO A 172 -4.06 13.20 -12.49
CA PRO A 172 -3.85 13.25 -11.05
C PRO A 172 -2.65 14.13 -10.70
N VAL A 173 -1.54 14.05 -11.45
CA VAL A 173 -0.35 14.88 -11.18
C VAL A 173 -0.65 16.35 -11.44
N ALA A 174 -1.30 16.69 -12.56
CA ALA A 174 -1.63 18.07 -12.88
C ALA A 174 -2.59 18.69 -11.84
N LEU A 175 -3.64 17.95 -11.44
CA LEU A 175 -4.59 18.41 -10.42
C LEU A 175 -3.94 18.61 -9.05
N ASN A 176 -3.12 17.65 -8.60
CA ASN A 176 -2.41 17.77 -7.32
C ASN A 176 -1.40 18.92 -7.34
N THR A 177 -0.72 19.11 -8.46
CA THR A 177 0.26 20.20 -8.61
C THR A 177 -0.45 21.55 -8.64
N HIS A 178 -1.53 21.68 -9.40
CA HIS A 178 -2.32 22.92 -9.48
C HIS A 178 -2.90 23.32 -8.13
N SER A 179 -3.52 22.37 -7.42
CA SER A 179 -4.09 22.59 -6.08
C SER A 179 -3.05 22.95 -5.02
N GLY A 180 -1.77 22.60 -5.23
CA GLY A 180 -0.69 22.95 -4.33
C GLY A 180 -0.19 24.40 -4.47
N PHE A 181 -0.48 25.05 -5.60
CA PHE A 181 -0.06 26.42 -5.90
C PHE A 181 -1.17 27.47 -5.68
N THR A 182 -2.42 27.04 -5.53
CA THR A 182 -3.62 27.88 -5.31
C THR A 182 -4.10 27.76 -3.87
#